data_AF-A0A9E5VPV1-F1
#
_entry.id   AF-A0A9E5VPV1-F1
#
_cell.length_a   1.000
_cell.length_b   1.000
_cell.length_c   1.000
_cell.angle_alpha   90.00
_cell.angle_beta   90.00
_cell.angle_gamma   90.00
#
_symmetry.space_group_name_H-M   'P 1'
#
loop_
_entity.id
_entity.type
_entity.pdbx_description
1 polymer ?
#
loop_
_entity_poly.entity_id
_entity_poly.type
_entity_poly.pdbx_seq_one_letter_code
_entity_poly.pdbx_strand_id
1 'polypeptide(L)'
;EDGTQIDGWEVIDGQQRLTTLYIMIHYLAKAHMKVDSLIDVFGKELFTIRYETRPGSAAFLRNIRQDSANIDYYHMYQAYKSTESWFTDQEHTRDYNERNQFLQALLGRIDVCSVQVIWYQVEEQINSLNMFTRLNIGKIQLTNAELIKALFLSESSFTDQGKETASHNKIEIALLWDEMEQGLHDEDFWAFITNVKPNSYINRIELLFDMIAGKKSTEPDPLFTFLYFLKTVRGSSAALWQIWLDIEQYYMTLGEWFKSKNLYHKIGYLIAVGENLKTMLAESLTTAKDMFEESLDLRISASVNVDVEELDYEKDRKQIERVLLLFNVESIRRNAALTEKYPFRFHKSTAWSLEHIHAQNSDGLDRTKKDIWLRWLQDHRSLMADLTQEITSQSIIDRLMAFITEIDQVREEKLTWERFSELSERIISVFTENGDGSEDIHSITNMALLSQADNTSLSNAVFELKRRKIIEMDKEGQYIPVCTRRIFLKYYNPNPAASQIAFWGRDDRQYYIAAMKNELNAYLPQDYDAAGGSR
;
A
#
# COMPACT_ATOMS: atom_id res chain seq x y z
N GLU A 1 -17.73 35.42 15.21
CA GLU A 1 -18.34 35.21 16.54
C GLU A 1 -18.80 36.51 17.24
N ASP A 2 -18.45 37.71 16.76
CA ASP A 2 -18.91 38.98 17.37
C ASP A 2 -20.13 39.63 16.67
N GLY A 3 -20.67 38.99 15.63
CA GLY A 3 -21.77 39.55 14.82
C GLY A 3 -21.43 40.82 14.01
N THR A 4 -20.19 41.30 14.05
CA THR A 4 -19.74 42.44 13.23
C THR A 4 -19.63 42.04 11.77
N GLN A 5 -20.46 42.65 10.92
CA GLN A 5 -20.30 42.61 9.47
C GLN A 5 -19.06 43.45 9.09
N ILE A 6 -18.10 42.84 8.42
CA ILE A 6 -16.84 43.49 8.02
C ILE A 6 -16.89 43.63 6.50
N ASP A 7 -16.74 44.86 6.01
CA ASP A 7 -16.55 45.11 4.59
C ASP A 7 -15.05 44.96 4.25
N GLY A 8 -14.70 43.92 3.48
CA GLY A 8 -13.30 43.60 3.17
C GLY A 8 -13.12 42.28 2.43
N TRP A 9 -11.88 41.99 2.04
CA TRP A 9 -11.51 40.77 1.33
C TRP A 9 -11.05 39.68 2.30
N GLU A 10 -11.58 38.47 2.16
CA GLU A 10 -11.01 37.28 2.80
C GLU A 10 -9.75 36.84 2.05
N VAL A 11 -8.61 36.77 2.76
CA VAL A 11 -7.35 36.30 2.19
C VAL A 11 -7.24 34.79 2.42
N ILE A 12 -7.36 34.01 1.34
CA ILE A 12 -7.30 32.54 1.37
C ILE A 12 -5.86 32.01 1.52
N ASP A 13 -4.90 32.55 0.76
CA ASP A 13 -3.46 32.23 0.85
C ASP A 13 -2.65 33.54 0.78
N GLY A 14 -1.52 33.60 1.51
CA GLY A 14 -0.63 34.77 1.54
C GLY A 14 -0.77 35.69 2.76
N GLN A 15 -1.48 35.28 3.81
CA GLN A 15 -1.64 36.07 5.04
C GLN A 15 -0.28 36.42 5.66
N GLN A 16 0.69 35.50 5.64
CA GLN A 16 2.04 35.73 6.14
C GLN A 16 2.76 36.84 5.35
N ARG A 17 2.65 36.84 4.00
CA ARG A 17 3.30 37.86 3.16
C ARG A 17 2.74 39.25 3.41
N LEU A 18 1.41 39.38 3.51
CA LEU A 18 0.75 40.64 3.84
C LEU A 18 1.15 41.14 5.23
N THR A 19 1.24 40.24 6.21
CA THR A 19 1.68 40.58 7.57
C THR A 19 3.12 41.12 7.57
N THR A 20 4.03 40.46 6.85
CA THR A 20 5.43 40.90 6.75
C THR A 20 5.54 42.25 6.03
N LEU A 21 4.82 42.45 4.91
CA LEU A 21 4.76 43.74 4.21
C LEU A 21 4.27 44.85 5.14
N TYR A 22 3.20 44.59 5.91
CA TYR A 22 2.68 45.54 6.89
C TYR A 22 3.75 45.94 7.91
N ILE A 23 4.43 44.96 8.51
CA ILE A 23 5.48 45.20 9.52
C ILE A 23 6.63 46.05 8.95
N MET A 24 7.07 45.76 7.72
CA MET A 24 8.15 46.51 7.07
C MET A 24 7.76 47.97 6.80
N ILE A 25 6.57 48.19 6.27
CA ILE A 25 6.06 49.54 6.00
C ILE A 25 5.86 50.31 7.31
N HIS A 26 5.29 49.64 8.32
CA HIS A 26 5.04 50.22 9.63
C HIS A 26 6.35 50.68 10.30
N TYR A 27 7.40 49.85 10.24
CA TYR A 27 8.73 50.21 10.72
C TYR A 27 9.27 51.47 10.01
N LEU A 28 9.22 51.51 8.68
CA LEU A 28 9.72 52.65 7.91
C LEU A 28 8.92 53.94 8.18
N ALA A 29 7.60 53.84 8.33
CA ALA A 29 6.75 54.98 8.69
C ALA A 29 7.13 55.55 10.07
N LYS A 30 7.25 54.68 11.09
CA LYS A 30 7.51 55.09 12.48
C LYS A 30 8.96 55.48 12.75
N ALA A 31 9.91 54.63 12.37
CA ALA A 31 11.31 54.77 12.75
C ALA A 31 12.10 55.69 11.79
N HIS A 32 11.80 55.64 10.49
CA HIS A 32 12.53 56.41 9.47
C HIS A 32 11.84 57.74 9.16
N MET A 33 10.55 57.73 8.85
CA MET A 33 9.80 58.95 8.49
C MET A 33 9.25 59.70 9.70
N LYS A 34 9.13 59.04 10.86
CA LYS A 34 8.56 59.60 12.10
C LYS A 34 7.13 60.13 11.92
N VAL A 35 6.33 59.41 11.14
CA VAL A 35 4.91 59.71 10.91
C VAL A 35 4.03 58.56 11.37
N ASP A 36 2.83 58.91 11.82
CA ASP A 36 1.81 57.93 12.23
C ASP A 36 0.89 57.51 11.07
N SER A 37 0.86 58.30 10.00
CA SER A 37 0.06 58.09 8.80
C SER A 37 0.90 58.29 7.55
N LEU A 38 0.63 57.50 6.52
CA LEU A 38 1.26 57.66 5.21
C LEU A 38 0.49 58.62 4.29
N ILE A 39 -0.68 59.11 4.70
CA ILE A 39 -1.53 60.02 3.89
C ILE A 39 -0.76 61.26 3.50
N ASP A 40 -0.03 61.88 4.43
CA ASP A 40 0.66 63.15 4.18
C ASP A 40 1.80 63.03 3.16
N VAL A 41 2.33 61.82 2.94
CA VAL A 41 3.52 61.60 2.09
C VAL A 41 3.24 60.80 0.81
N PHE A 42 2.23 59.93 0.85
CA PHE A 42 1.85 59.04 -0.26
C PHE A 42 0.38 59.18 -0.66
N GLY A 43 -0.40 60.04 0.00
CA GLY A 43 -1.81 60.32 -0.34
C GLY A 43 -2.79 59.20 0.03
N LYS A 44 -2.32 58.10 0.63
CA LYS A 44 -3.13 56.95 1.06
C LYS A 44 -2.60 56.37 2.36
N GLU A 45 -3.51 55.81 3.15
CA GLU A 45 -3.16 55.09 4.37
C GLU A 45 -2.72 53.65 4.07
N LEU A 46 -1.97 53.06 5.00
CA LEU A 46 -1.63 51.63 4.95
C LEU A 46 -2.90 50.75 5.04
N PHE A 47 -2.91 49.63 4.32
CA PHE A 47 -4.00 48.67 4.38
C PHE A 47 -4.20 48.11 5.80
N THR A 48 -5.41 47.65 6.10
CA THR A 48 -5.72 47.01 7.39
C THR A 48 -5.82 45.49 7.23
N ILE A 49 -5.41 44.76 8.26
CA ILE A 49 -5.50 43.30 8.31
C ILE A 49 -6.14 42.87 9.63
N ARG A 50 -7.07 41.91 9.57
CA ARG A 50 -7.73 41.29 10.73
C ARG A 50 -7.57 39.77 10.64
N TYR A 51 -7.39 39.15 11.80
CA TYR A 51 -7.26 37.70 11.92
C TYR A 51 -8.49 37.16 12.65
N GLU A 52 -9.23 36.25 12.02
CA GLU A 52 -10.46 35.68 12.58
C GLU A 52 -10.20 34.94 13.89
N THR A 53 -9.20 34.06 13.90
CA THR A 53 -8.86 33.24 15.07
C THR A 53 -8.06 34.00 16.14
N ARG A 54 -7.58 35.21 15.82
CA ARG A 54 -6.70 36.03 16.69
C ARG A 54 -7.07 37.52 16.61
N PRO A 55 -8.22 37.93 17.17
CA PRO A 55 -8.73 39.29 17.00
C PRO A 55 -7.79 40.40 17.51
N GLY A 56 -7.01 40.12 18.56
CA GLY A 56 -6.07 41.08 19.16
C GLY A 56 -4.84 41.40 18.32
N SER A 57 -4.50 40.57 17.32
CA SER A 57 -3.30 40.75 16.50
C SER A 57 -3.34 42.01 15.63
N ALA A 58 -4.53 42.39 15.15
CA ALA A 58 -4.70 43.63 14.40
C ALA A 58 -4.38 44.88 15.23
N ALA A 59 -4.77 44.88 16.51
CA ALA A 59 -4.45 45.97 17.44
C ALA A 59 -2.96 45.98 17.81
N PHE A 60 -2.36 44.80 17.99
CA PHE A 60 -0.94 44.66 18.28
C PHE A 60 -0.06 45.20 17.14
N LEU A 61 -0.38 44.90 15.88
CA LEU A 61 0.37 45.38 14.72
C LEU A 61 0.43 46.91 14.60
N ARG A 62 -0.57 47.63 15.13
CA ARG A 62 -0.56 49.11 15.14
C ARG A 62 0.40 49.70 16.17
N ASN A 63 0.79 48.90 17.17
CA ASN A 63 1.67 49.31 18.26
C ASN A 63 2.58 48.15 18.70
N ILE A 64 3.48 47.75 17.79
CA ILE A 64 4.36 46.60 18.00
C ILE A 64 5.34 46.92 19.13
N ARG A 65 5.30 46.11 20.18
CA ARG A 65 6.15 46.22 21.37
C ARG A 65 6.57 44.84 21.83
N GLN A 66 7.61 44.77 22.65
CA GLN A 66 7.98 43.51 23.27
C GLN A 66 6.85 43.03 24.17
N ASP A 67 6.19 41.96 23.74
CA ASP A 67 5.06 41.35 24.44
C ASP A 67 5.13 39.84 24.24
N SER A 68 5.22 39.11 25.34
CA SER A 68 5.28 37.65 25.36
C SER A 68 3.99 37.01 25.88
N ALA A 69 2.89 37.77 25.97
CA ALA A 69 1.60 37.26 26.41
C ALA A 69 0.97 36.27 25.41
N ASN A 70 1.31 36.38 24.12
CA ASN A 70 0.93 35.44 23.07
C ASN A 70 2.16 35.14 22.18
N ILE A 71 2.29 33.88 21.74
CA ILE A 71 3.30 33.42 20.79
C ILE A 71 3.29 34.24 19.49
N ASP A 72 2.11 34.63 19.02
CA ASP A 72 1.97 35.47 17.82
C ASP A 72 2.58 36.86 18.02
N TYR A 73 2.39 37.47 19.19
CA TYR A 73 2.94 38.80 19.52
C TYR A 73 4.46 38.74 19.62
N TYR A 74 4.97 37.68 20.23
CA TYR A 74 6.41 37.43 20.28
C TYR A 74 7.00 37.37 18.86
N HIS A 75 6.43 36.56 17.97
CA HIS A 75 6.97 36.43 16.60
C HIS A 75 6.76 37.69 15.74
N MET A 76 5.64 38.39 15.88
CA MET A 76 5.43 39.69 15.21
C MET A 76 6.45 40.74 15.69
N TYR A 77 6.75 40.77 17.00
CA TYR A 77 7.81 41.62 17.54
C TYR A 77 9.20 41.21 17.04
N GLN A 78 9.51 39.92 16.98
CA GLN A 78 10.78 39.45 16.42
C GLN A 78 10.92 39.82 14.95
N ALA A 79 9.87 39.68 14.14
CA ALA A 79 9.88 40.11 12.73
C ALA A 79 10.12 41.62 12.59
N TYR A 80 9.53 42.43 13.48
CA TYR A 80 9.81 43.87 13.54
C TYR A 80 11.27 44.16 13.91
N LYS A 81 11.83 43.45 14.91
CA LYS A 81 13.24 43.57 15.30
C LYS A 81 14.20 43.13 14.21
N SER A 82 13.89 42.06 13.47
CA SER A 82 14.67 41.62 12.31
C SER A 82 14.64 42.68 11.20
N THR A 83 13.47 43.28 10.95
CA THR A 83 13.34 44.40 10.00
C THR A 83 14.20 45.58 10.43
N GLU A 84 14.11 45.99 11.69
CA GLU A 84 14.93 47.06 12.26
C GLU A 84 16.42 46.76 12.09
N SER A 85 16.86 45.58 12.53
CA SER A 85 18.25 45.14 12.44
C SER A 85 18.77 45.15 11.01
N TRP A 86 17.93 44.79 10.02
CA TRP A 86 18.31 44.85 8.63
C TRP A 86 18.56 46.29 8.17
N PHE A 87 17.70 47.25 8.54
CA PHE A 87 17.92 48.66 8.18
C PHE A 87 19.03 49.35 8.99
N THR A 88 19.40 48.82 10.15
CA THR A 88 20.41 49.39 11.05
C THR A 88 21.72 48.58 11.13
N ASP A 89 21.90 47.60 10.25
CA ASP A 89 23.09 46.74 10.21
C ASP A 89 24.39 47.58 10.14
N GLN A 90 25.36 47.30 11.01
CA GLN A 90 26.56 48.12 11.16
C GLN A 90 27.58 47.92 10.03
N GLU A 91 27.54 46.80 9.33
CA GLU A 91 28.44 46.55 8.19
C GLU A 91 27.92 47.20 6.89
N HIS A 92 26.60 47.40 6.78
CA HIS A 92 25.93 47.98 5.60
C HIS A 92 24.76 48.86 6.03
N THR A 93 25.04 49.92 6.83
CA THR A 93 23.98 50.79 7.33
C THR A 93 23.31 51.50 6.17
N ARG A 94 22.03 51.16 5.96
CA ARG A 94 21.22 51.76 4.90
C ARG A 94 20.96 53.21 5.23
N ASP A 95 21.43 54.12 4.39
CA ASP A 95 21.33 55.54 4.63
C ASP A 95 19.87 56.06 4.47
N TYR A 96 19.66 57.34 4.74
CA TYR A 96 18.34 57.95 4.66
C TYR A 96 17.73 57.85 3.25
N ASN A 97 18.57 57.94 2.21
CA ASN A 97 18.13 57.89 0.81
C ASN A 97 17.77 56.46 0.40
N GLU A 98 18.56 55.46 0.80
CA GLU A 98 18.30 54.04 0.52
C GLU A 98 17.00 53.56 1.17
N ARG A 99 16.71 54.00 2.40
CA ARG A 99 15.43 53.72 3.07
C ARG A 99 14.24 54.34 2.34
N ASN A 100 14.40 55.57 1.83
CA ASN A 100 13.38 56.22 1.00
C ASN A 100 13.18 55.49 -0.33
N GLN A 101 14.26 55.07 -0.99
CA GLN A 101 14.19 54.32 -2.25
C GLN A 101 13.50 52.97 -2.04
N PHE A 102 13.80 52.25 -0.95
CA PHE A 102 13.12 51.01 -0.61
C PHE A 102 11.62 51.22 -0.40
N LEU A 103 11.25 52.23 0.38
CA LEU A 103 9.84 52.54 0.61
C LEU A 103 9.11 52.96 -0.68
N GLN A 104 9.77 53.74 -1.55
CA GLN A 104 9.26 54.10 -2.86
C GLN A 104 9.11 52.90 -3.79
N ALA A 105 10.06 51.97 -3.78
CA ALA A 105 9.96 50.72 -4.54
C ALA A 105 8.81 49.85 -4.03
N LEU A 106 8.48 49.91 -2.73
CA LEU A 106 7.40 49.13 -2.16
C LEU A 106 6.02 49.75 -2.40
N LEU A 107 5.88 51.07 -2.24
CA LEU A 107 4.59 51.78 -2.29
C LEU A 107 4.29 52.45 -3.64
N GLY A 108 5.31 52.67 -4.45
CA GLY A 108 5.23 53.36 -5.74
C GLY A 108 4.96 54.86 -5.62
N ARG A 109 5.36 55.59 -6.68
CA ARG A 109 4.82 56.90 -7.05
C ARG A 109 4.47 56.86 -8.53
N ILE A 110 3.65 57.79 -8.99
CA ILE A 110 3.36 57.97 -10.42
C ILE A 110 4.73 58.05 -11.14
N ASP A 111 4.95 57.15 -12.11
CA ASP A 111 6.15 56.99 -12.95
C ASP A 111 7.34 56.14 -12.42
N VAL A 112 7.19 55.35 -11.35
CA VAL A 112 8.24 54.41 -10.88
C VAL A 112 7.71 52.98 -10.71
N CYS A 113 8.51 51.98 -11.12
CA CYS A 113 8.23 50.56 -10.86
C CYS A 113 8.06 50.31 -9.35
N SER A 114 6.99 49.62 -8.97
CA SER A 114 6.71 49.27 -7.57
C SER A 114 6.36 47.80 -7.42
N VAL A 115 6.44 47.29 -6.18
CA VAL A 115 5.97 45.95 -5.83
C VAL A 115 4.49 45.84 -6.18
N GLN A 116 4.17 44.91 -7.08
CA GLN A 116 2.80 44.59 -7.48
C GLN A 116 2.37 43.28 -6.84
N VAL A 117 1.12 43.22 -6.39
CA VAL A 117 0.49 41.99 -5.91
C VAL A 117 -0.38 41.43 -7.03
N ILE A 118 -0.06 40.21 -7.46
CA ILE A 118 -0.95 39.44 -8.33
C ILE A 118 -1.95 38.75 -7.42
N TRP A 119 -3.24 39.04 -7.61
CA TRP A 119 -4.31 38.39 -6.88
C TRP A 119 -5.32 37.76 -7.83
N TYR A 120 -6.01 36.73 -7.35
CA TYR A 120 -7.08 36.05 -8.06
C TYR A 120 -8.33 36.13 -7.19
N GLN A 121 -9.35 36.80 -7.71
CA GLN A 121 -10.64 36.84 -7.05
C GLN A 121 -11.41 35.57 -7.38
N VAL A 122 -12.06 35.02 -6.36
CA VAL A 122 -12.85 33.80 -6.45
C VAL A 122 -14.31 34.14 -6.13
N GLU A 123 -15.24 33.34 -6.64
CA GLU A 123 -16.67 33.56 -6.43
C GLU A 123 -17.04 33.38 -4.95
N GLU A 124 -17.89 34.26 -4.41
CA GLU A 124 -18.26 34.32 -2.98
C GLU A 124 -18.88 33.02 -2.44
N GLN A 125 -19.45 32.19 -3.31
CA GLN A 125 -20.06 30.90 -2.97
C GLN A 125 -19.05 29.75 -2.74
N ILE A 126 -17.77 29.96 -3.05
CA ILE A 126 -16.75 28.91 -2.94
C ILE A 126 -16.18 28.88 -1.52
N ASN A 127 -16.15 27.70 -0.91
CA ASN A 127 -15.57 27.51 0.41
C ASN A 127 -14.05 27.73 0.42
N SER A 128 -13.60 28.73 1.20
CA SER A 128 -12.21 29.18 1.32
C SER A 128 -11.24 28.08 1.78
N LEU A 129 -11.67 27.19 2.68
CA LEU A 129 -10.85 26.07 3.16
C LEU A 129 -10.58 25.05 2.05
N ASN A 130 -11.62 24.64 1.32
CA ASN A 130 -11.48 23.69 0.20
C ASN A 130 -10.60 24.23 -0.92
N MET A 131 -10.67 25.54 -1.17
CA MET A 131 -9.83 26.20 -2.17
C MET A 131 -8.37 26.33 -1.72
N PHE A 132 -8.13 26.67 -0.44
CA PHE A 132 -6.80 26.65 0.15
C PHE A 132 -6.15 25.27 0.04
N THR A 133 -6.89 24.21 0.36
CA THR A 133 -6.40 22.83 0.22
C THR A 133 -6.02 22.57 -1.24
N ARG A 134 -6.91 22.88 -2.20
CA ARG A 134 -6.66 22.69 -3.64
C ARG A 134 -5.46 23.46 -4.18
N LEU A 135 -5.26 24.70 -3.76
CA LEU A 135 -4.11 25.53 -4.15
C LEU A 135 -2.78 24.96 -3.64
N ASN A 136 -2.81 24.21 -2.54
CA ASN A 136 -1.63 23.58 -1.95
C ASN A 136 -1.43 22.10 -2.37
N ILE A 137 -2.33 21.51 -3.17
CA ILE A 137 -2.24 20.11 -3.64
C ILE A 137 -0.92 19.82 -4.40
N GLY A 138 -0.29 20.84 -5.00
CA GLY A 138 0.97 20.73 -5.73
C GLY A 138 2.23 21.25 -5.01
N LYS A 139 2.12 21.72 -3.75
CA LYS A 139 3.30 22.08 -2.93
C LYS A 139 3.78 20.82 -2.19
N ILE A 140 5.08 20.71 -1.87
CA ILE A 140 5.62 19.60 -1.05
C ILE A 140 4.82 19.58 0.25
N GLN A 141 3.97 18.57 0.43
CA GLN A 141 3.25 18.40 1.69
C GLN A 141 4.28 18.17 2.79
N LEU A 142 4.11 18.81 3.94
CA LEU A 142 4.91 18.56 5.14
C LEU A 142 4.52 17.19 5.70
N THR A 143 4.93 16.11 5.03
CA THR A 143 4.74 14.73 5.46
C THR A 143 5.54 14.47 6.75
N ASN A 144 5.24 13.39 7.47
CA ASN A 144 6.08 13.03 8.62
C ASN A 144 7.53 12.85 8.18
N ALA A 145 7.75 12.20 7.02
CA ALA A 145 9.09 12.03 6.47
C ALA A 145 9.82 13.37 6.24
N GLU A 146 9.20 14.36 5.59
CA GLU A 146 9.85 15.67 5.36
C GLU A 146 10.12 16.43 6.66
N LEU A 147 9.18 16.38 7.61
CA LEU A 147 9.34 17.01 8.92
C LEU A 147 10.45 16.35 9.74
N ILE A 148 10.52 15.01 9.73
CA ILE A 148 11.58 14.23 10.39
C ILE A 148 12.93 14.47 9.72
N LYS A 149 12.98 14.54 8.39
CA LYS A 149 14.19 14.90 7.64
C LYS A 149 14.72 16.27 8.06
N ALA A 150 13.84 17.26 8.22
CA ALA A 150 14.22 18.58 8.74
C ALA A 150 14.78 18.51 10.17
N LEU A 151 14.26 17.63 11.04
CA LEU A 151 14.83 17.40 12.36
C LEU A 151 16.26 16.86 12.30
N PHE A 152 16.56 15.95 11.38
CA PHE A 152 17.92 15.40 11.24
C PHE A 152 18.91 16.42 10.63
N LEU A 153 18.47 17.20 9.65
CA LEU A 153 19.33 18.10 8.88
C LEU A 153 19.43 19.53 9.44
N SER A 154 18.69 19.86 10.52
CA SER A 154 18.72 21.20 11.11
C SER A 154 20.13 21.61 11.57
N GLU A 155 20.45 22.91 11.56
CA GLU A 155 21.76 23.40 12.02
C GLU A 155 22.06 23.00 13.47
N SER A 156 21.05 23.01 14.34
CA SER A 156 21.12 22.62 15.74
C SER A 156 21.26 21.11 15.97
N SER A 157 21.12 20.28 14.94
CA SER A 157 21.23 18.82 15.08
C SER A 157 22.68 18.38 15.24
N PHE A 158 22.91 17.45 16.18
CA PHE A 158 24.20 16.81 16.47
C PHE A 158 25.31 17.76 17.01
N THR A 159 24.97 18.98 17.43
CA THR A 159 25.98 19.98 17.83
C THR A 159 26.83 19.56 19.03
N ASP A 160 26.34 18.66 19.87
CA ASP A 160 27.06 18.16 21.06
C ASP A 160 28.28 17.30 20.71
N GLN A 161 28.39 16.82 19.47
CA GLN A 161 29.54 16.03 18.99
C GLN A 161 30.60 16.89 18.29
N GLY A 162 30.39 18.20 18.16
CA GLY A 162 31.27 19.12 17.43
C GLY A 162 30.82 19.39 16.00
N LYS A 163 31.17 20.57 15.46
CA LYS A 163 30.66 21.06 14.17
C LYS A 163 31.04 20.18 12.97
N GLU A 164 32.28 19.67 12.93
CA GLU A 164 32.73 18.81 11.82
C GLU A 164 32.00 17.46 11.83
N THR A 165 31.92 16.79 12.97
CA THR A 165 31.17 15.53 13.13
C THR A 165 29.69 15.72 12.82
N ALA A 166 29.08 16.80 13.29
CA ALA A 166 27.69 17.13 12.96
C ALA A 166 27.49 17.31 11.45
N SER A 167 28.44 17.93 10.74
CA SER A 167 28.38 18.08 9.28
C SER A 167 28.54 16.73 8.57
N HIS A 168 29.46 15.88 9.01
CA HIS A 168 29.66 14.54 8.46
C HIS A 168 28.41 13.67 8.63
N ASN A 169 27.84 13.59 9.83
CA ASN A 169 26.63 12.81 10.11
C ASN A 169 25.46 13.28 9.24
N LYS A 170 25.29 14.59 9.03
CA LYS A 170 24.22 15.12 8.17
C LYS A 170 24.39 14.70 6.70
N ILE A 171 25.62 14.67 6.20
CA ILE A 171 25.91 14.21 4.84
C ILE A 171 25.60 12.71 4.72
N GLU A 172 26.05 11.91 5.69
CA GLU A 172 25.80 10.47 5.73
C GLU A 172 24.30 10.16 5.79
N ILE A 173 23.56 10.83 6.68
CA ILE A 173 22.09 10.71 6.77
C ILE A 173 21.44 11.05 5.43
N ALA A 174 21.83 12.15 4.78
CA ALA A 174 21.23 12.55 3.52
C ALA A 174 21.44 11.51 2.40
N LEU A 175 22.63 10.91 2.33
CA LEU A 175 22.96 9.87 1.35
C LEU A 175 22.19 8.57 1.62
N LEU A 176 22.26 8.08 2.86
CA LEU A 176 21.58 6.85 3.26
C LEU A 176 20.05 6.98 3.18
N TRP A 177 19.50 8.16 3.47
CA TRP A 177 18.07 8.41 3.30
C TRP A 177 17.65 8.22 1.84
N ASP A 178 18.41 8.77 0.89
CA ASP A 178 18.13 8.63 -0.53
C ASP A 178 18.22 7.16 -0.97
N GLU A 179 19.24 6.44 -0.51
CA GLU A 179 19.39 4.99 -0.75
C GLU A 179 18.22 4.18 -0.19
N MET A 180 17.80 4.47 1.05
CA MET A 180 16.67 3.80 1.69
C MET A 180 15.36 4.07 0.95
N GLU A 181 15.11 5.32 0.58
CA GLU A 181 13.91 5.70 -0.17
C GLU A 181 13.89 4.99 -1.53
N GLN A 182 15.00 5.01 -2.27
CA GLN A 182 15.13 4.31 -3.54
C GLN A 182 14.93 2.79 -3.39
N GLY A 183 15.52 2.17 -2.36
CA GLY A 183 15.37 0.74 -2.11
C GLY A 183 13.94 0.35 -1.72
N LEU A 184 13.26 1.17 -0.91
CA LEU A 184 11.85 0.98 -0.57
C LEU A 184 10.93 1.20 -1.78
N HIS A 185 11.41 1.89 -2.83
CA HIS A 185 10.71 2.03 -4.09
C HIS A 185 10.68 0.74 -4.94
N ASP A 186 11.58 -0.23 -4.69
CA ASP A 186 11.53 -1.56 -5.29
C ASP A 186 10.23 -2.29 -4.91
N GLU A 187 9.45 -2.69 -5.91
CA GLU A 187 8.11 -3.26 -5.70
C GLU A 187 8.16 -4.65 -5.04
N ASP A 188 9.20 -5.44 -5.32
CA ASP A 188 9.38 -6.77 -4.73
C ASP A 188 9.79 -6.66 -3.26
N PHE A 189 10.66 -5.70 -2.93
CA PHE A 189 11.04 -5.40 -1.56
C PHE A 189 9.88 -4.82 -0.76
N TRP A 190 9.14 -3.86 -1.33
CA TRP A 190 7.96 -3.29 -0.68
C TRP A 190 6.88 -4.35 -0.41
N ALA A 191 6.58 -5.18 -1.41
CA ALA A 191 5.61 -6.27 -1.25
C ALA A 191 6.10 -7.34 -0.27
N PHE A 192 7.41 -7.53 -0.11
CA PHE A 192 7.95 -8.42 0.92
C PHE A 192 7.66 -7.87 2.32
N ILE A 193 7.97 -6.59 2.59
CA ILE A 193 7.94 -6.03 3.95
C ILE A 193 6.56 -5.56 4.45
N THR A 194 5.58 -5.30 3.56
CA THR A 194 4.27 -4.78 4.01
C THR A 194 3.10 -5.25 3.15
N ASN A 195 1.88 -5.16 3.70
CA ASN A 195 0.61 -5.32 2.96
C ASN A 195 -0.01 -3.96 2.60
N VAL A 196 0.60 -2.86 3.02
CA VAL A 196 0.13 -1.51 2.71
C VAL A 196 0.42 -1.20 1.25
N LYS A 197 -0.56 -0.64 0.53
CA LYS A 197 -0.38 -0.27 -0.87
C LYS A 197 0.70 0.82 -0.99
N PRO A 198 1.59 0.77 -2.01
CA PRO A 198 2.68 1.73 -2.17
C PRO A 198 2.22 3.20 -2.11
N ASN A 199 1.09 3.52 -2.72
CA ASN A 199 0.55 4.89 -2.80
C ASN A 199 -0.02 5.41 -1.47
N SER A 200 -0.01 4.60 -0.40
CA SER A 200 -0.44 5.05 0.93
C SER A 200 0.61 5.93 1.59
N TYR A 201 1.86 5.88 1.12
CA TYR A 201 2.97 6.71 1.56
C TYR A 201 3.48 7.56 0.40
N ILE A 202 3.66 8.86 0.63
CA ILE A 202 4.31 9.75 -0.34
C ILE A 202 5.82 9.45 -0.36
N ASN A 203 6.43 9.39 0.83
CA ASN A 203 7.81 8.94 1.04
C ASN A 203 7.76 7.58 1.76
N ARG A 204 8.29 6.53 1.15
CA ARG A 204 8.18 5.14 1.62
C ARG A 204 9.00 4.87 2.87
N ILE A 205 10.07 5.63 3.12
CA ILE A 205 10.85 5.58 4.37
C ILE A 205 10.00 5.87 5.62
N GLU A 206 8.86 6.55 5.47
CA GLU A 206 7.92 6.78 6.58
C GLU A 206 7.41 5.47 7.20
N LEU A 207 7.39 4.36 6.46
CA LEU A 207 7.09 3.03 7.01
C LEU A 207 8.07 2.65 8.14
N LEU A 208 9.37 2.95 7.98
CA LEU A 208 10.38 2.69 9.02
C LEU A 208 10.14 3.57 10.24
N PHE A 209 9.79 4.84 10.03
CA PHE A 209 9.50 5.77 11.12
C PHE A 209 8.24 5.38 11.89
N ASP A 210 7.19 4.96 11.19
CA ASP A 210 5.95 4.46 11.78
C ASP A 210 6.23 3.22 12.65
N MET A 211 7.10 2.32 12.18
CA MET A 211 7.53 1.17 12.98
C MET A 211 8.27 1.60 14.25
N ILE A 212 9.23 2.51 14.16
CA ILE A 212 9.99 2.98 15.33
C ILE A 212 9.07 3.70 16.33
N ALA A 213 8.22 4.61 15.84
CA ALA A 213 7.23 5.32 16.66
C ALA A 213 6.14 4.41 17.24
N GLY A 214 5.97 3.20 16.68
CA GLY A 214 4.94 2.26 17.11
C GLY A 214 3.52 2.73 16.74
N LYS A 215 3.39 3.42 15.60
CA LYS A 215 2.11 3.88 15.10
C LYS A 215 1.20 2.69 14.82
N LYS A 216 -0.04 2.76 15.32
CA LYS A 216 -1.08 1.76 15.05
C LYS A 216 -1.82 2.12 13.77
N SER A 217 -2.37 1.12 13.09
CA SER A 217 -3.19 1.33 11.89
C SER A 217 -4.46 2.16 12.15
N THR A 218 -4.92 2.23 13.41
CA THR A 218 -6.08 3.01 13.84
C THR A 218 -5.74 4.40 14.35
N GLU A 219 -4.48 4.83 14.27
CA GLU A 219 -4.05 6.13 14.78
C GLU A 219 -4.61 7.28 13.93
N PRO A 220 -5.47 8.16 14.47
CA PRO A 220 -6.10 9.23 13.69
C PRO A 220 -5.18 10.41 13.41
N ASP A 221 -4.13 10.63 14.22
CA ASP A 221 -3.26 11.80 14.05
C ASP A 221 -2.29 11.60 12.86
N PRO A 222 -2.43 12.38 11.78
CA PRO A 222 -1.55 12.27 10.62
C PRO A 222 -0.10 12.65 10.94
N LEU A 223 0.16 13.42 12.02
CA LEU A 223 1.49 13.86 12.45
C LEU A 223 2.04 13.06 13.63
N PHE A 224 1.38 11.96 14.02
CA PHE A 224 1.77 11.14 15.17
C PHE A 224 3.27 10.80 15.19
N THR A 225 3.77 10.34 14.05
CA THR A 225 5.15 9.88 13.89
C THR A 225 6.12 11.03 14.08
N PHE A 226 5.91 12.17 13.42
CA PHE A 226 6.73 13.36 13.65
C PHE A 226 6.71 13.82 15.11
N LEU A 227 5.52 13.87 15.74
CA LEU A 227 5.38 14.30 17.13
C LEU A 227 6.13 13.38 18.11
N TYR A 228 6.13 12.07 17.85
CA TYR A 228 6.93 11.10 18.60
C TYR A 228 8.42 11.46 18.53
N PHE A 229 8.96 11.63 17.32
CA PHE A 229 10.38 11.96 17.12
C PHE A 229 10.73 13.32 17.75
N LEU A 230 9.89 14.33 17.55
CA LEU A 230 10.09 15.67 18.13
C LEU A 230 10.15 15.62 19.67
N LYS A 231 9.27 14.84 20.31
CA LYS A 231 9.27 14.66 21.76
C LYS A 231 10.55 13.98 22.24
N THR A 232 11.01 12.94 21.55
CA THR A 232 12.22 12.20 21.90
C THR A 232 13.46 13.08 21.78
N VAL A 233 13.57 13.87 20.70
CA VAL A 233 14.70 14.78 20.46
C VAL A 233 14.75 15.93 21.46
N ARG A 234 13.60 16.49 21.84
CA ARG A 234 13.52 17.54 22.89
C ARG A 234 13.97 17.06 24.27
N GLY A 235 13.94 15.75 24.51
CA GLY A 235 14.41 15.15 25.78
C GLY A 235 15.93 14.97 25.85
N SER A 236 16.60 14.73 24.73
CA SER A 236 18.07 14.59 24.64
C SER A 236 18.51 14.58 23.17
N SER A 237 19.52 15.38 22.82
CA SER A 237 20.13 15.41 21.49
C SER A 237 20.91 14.13 21.15
N ALA A 238 21.47 13.44 22.15
CA ALA A 238 22.09 12.13 21.99
C ALA A 238 21.08 11.07 21.51
N ALA A 239 19.79 11.27 21.81
CA ALA A 239 18.73 10.39 21.32
C ALA A 239 18.52 10.52 19.80
N LEU A 240 18.82 11.66 19.18
CA LEU A 240 18.62 11.85 17.73
C LEU A 240 19.53 10.93 16.92
N TRP A 241 20.80 10.79 17.30
CA TRP A 241 21.73 9.89 16.61
C TRP A 241 21.36 8.43 16.83
N GLN A 242 20.95 8.06 18.05
CA GLN A 242 20.51 6.69 18.31
C GLN A 242 19.29 6.31 17.46
N ILE A 243 18.32 7.22 17.33
CA ILE A 243 17.16 6.99 16.46
C ILE A 243 17.59 6.75 15.00
N TRP A 244 18.58 7.50 14.51
CA TRP A 244 19.11 7.27 13.17
C TRP A 244 19.74 5.89 13.02
N LEU A 245 20.56 5.47 13.98
CA LEU A 245 21.13 4.12 14.00
C LEU A 245 20.06 3.03 14.04
N ASP A 246 18.95 3.26 14.76
CA ASP A 246 17.82 2.31 14.79
C ASP A 246 17.13 2.21 13.41
N ILE A 247 16.95 3.34 12.70
CA ILE A 247 16.42 3.39 11.33
C ILE A 247 17.32 2.58 10.39
N GLU A 248 18.63 2.85 10.45
CA GLU A 248 19.61 2.16 9.64
C GLU A 248 19.62 0.66 9.93
N GLN A 249 19.63 0.27 11.21
CA GLN A 249 19.60 -1.13 11.61
C GLN A 249 18.35 -1.84 11.09
N TYR A 250 17.16 -1.22 11.19
CA TYR A 250 15.92 -1.78 10.67
C TYR A 250 16.02 -2.01 9.16
N TYR A 251 16.45 -1.00 8.41
CA TYR A 251 16.58 -1.11 6.95
C TYR A 251 17.58 -2.20 6.53
N MET A 252 18.75 -2.24 7.16
CA MET A 252 19.79 -3.23 6.86
C MET A 252 19.34 -4.65 7.17
N THR A 253 18.65 -4.87 8.30
CA THR A 253 18.07 -6.18 8.65
C THR A 253 17.03 -6.62 7.64
N LEU A 254 16.13 -5.73 7.21
CA LEU A 254 15.17 -6.03 6.14
C LEU A 254 15.87 -6.39 4.83
N GLY A 255 16.96 -5.69 4.48
CA GLY A 255 17.79 -6.00 3.33
C GLY A 255 18.46 -7.37 3.41
N GLU A 256 18.95 -7.78 4.58
CA GLU A 256 19.49 -9.13 4.83
C GLU A 256 18.42 -10.20 4.61
N TRP A 257 17.23 -10.00 5.19
CA TRP A 257 16.11 -10.93 5.04
C TRP A 257 15.65 -11.05 3.60
N PHE A 258 15.58 -9.92 2.89
CA PHE A 258 15.20 -9.91 1.48
C PHE A 258 16.20 -10.69 0.63
N LYS A 259 17.50 -10.62 0.93
CA LYS A 259 18.55 -11.36 0.20
C LYS A 259 18.53 -12.86 0.52
N SER A 260 18.27 -13.25 1.77
CA SER A 260 18.23 -14.65 2.19
C SER A 260 17.00 -15.36 1.63
N LYS A 261 17.19 -16.40 0.79
CA LYS A 261 16.08 -17.20 0.25
C LYS A 261 15.21 -17.76 1.39
N ASN A 262 15.81 -18.23 2.48
CA ASN A 262 15.04 -18.83 3.57
C ASN A 262 14.16 -17.78 4.28
N LEU A 263 14.78 -16.68 4.73
CA LEU A 263 14.10 -15.62 5.47
C LEU A 263 13.07 -14.90 4.61
N TYR A 264 13.39 -14.64 3.34
CA TYR A 264 12.47 -14.02 2.39
C TYR A 264 11.13 -14.76 2.31
N HIS A 265 11.18 -16.09 2.15
CA HIS A 265 9.95 -16.88 1.99
C HIS A 265 9.18 -17.01 3.32
N LYS A 266 9.87 -17.32 4.43
CA LYS A 266 9.23 -17.45 5.75
C LYS A 266 8.59 -16.14 6.22
N ILE A 267 9.36 -15.05 6.22
CA ILE A 267 8.90 -13.74 6.69
C ILE A 267 7.88 -13.16 5.71
N GLY A 268 8.10 -13.30 4.40
CA GLY A 268 7.17 -12.82 3.38
C GLY A 268 5.80 -13.50 3.48
N TYR A 269 5.77 -14.81 3.76
CA TYR A 269 4.54 -15.54 4.07
C TYR A 269 3.84 -14.97 5.31
N LEU A 270 4.56 -14.85 6.42
CA LEU A 270 4.01 -14.35 7.69
C LEU A 270 3.40 -12.95 7.51
N ILE A 271 4.11 -12.05 6.82
CA ILE A 271 3.60 -10.71 6.50
C ILE A 271 2.36 -10.82 5.62
N ALA A 272 2.37 -11.65 4.58
CA ALA A 272 1.22 -11.83 3.69
C ALA A 272 -0.04 -12.32 4.43
N VAL A 273 0.09 -13.17 5.45
CA VAL A 273 -1.04 -13.63 6.28
C VAL A 273 -1.41 -12.69 7.42
N GLY A 274 -0.67 -11.59 7.59
CA GLY A 274 -1.01 -10.47 8.49
C GLY A 274 -0.20 -10.39 9.79
N GLU A 275 0.90 -11.12 9.94
CA GLU A 275 1.81 -10.99 11.07
C GLU A 275 2.50 -9.61 11.09
N ASN A 276 2.86 -9.16 12.30
CA ASN A 276 3.38 -7.82 12.49
C ASN A 276 4.91 -7.77 12.25
N LEU A 277 5.33 -7.08 11.19
CA LEU A 277 6.74 -6.91 10.84
C LEU A 277 7.59 -6.36 12.00
N LYS A 278 7.09 -5.33 12.70
CA LYS A 278 7.83 -4.70 13.81
C LYS A 278 8.13 -5.73 14.91
N THR A 279 7.20 -6.63 15.22
CA THR A 279 7.44 -7.66 16.24
C THR A 279 8.55 -8.63 15.83
N MET A 280 8.57 -9.06 14.57
CA MET A 280 9.62 -9.93 14.05
C MET A 280 10.97 -9.22 13.99
N LEU A 281 11.00 -7.94 13.60
CA LEU A 281 12.21 -7.13 13.61
C LEU A 281 12.77 -7.00 15.02
N ALA A 282 11.95 -6.58 15.98
CA ALA A 282 12.38 -6.42 17.37
C ALA A 282 12.92 -7.73 17.98
N GLU A 283 12.26 -8.85 17.68
CA GLU A 283 12.72 -10.17 18.11
C GLU A 283 14.10 -10.49 17.51
N SER A 284 14.27 -10.33 16.20
CA SER A 284 15.53 -10.64 15.50
C SER A 284 16.75 -9.86 15.99
N LEU A 285 16.53 -8.65 16.53
CA LEU A 285 17.58 -7.80 17.06
C LEU A 285 18.00 -8.19 18.49
N THR A 286 17.20 -9.03 19.17
CA THR A 286 17.41 -9.41 20.58
C THR A 286 17.72 -10.90 20.77
N THR A 287 17.47 -11.72 19.76
CA THR A 287 17.71 -13.18 19.80
C THR A 287 18.85 -13.60 18.89
N ALA A 288 19.45 -14.77 19.18
CA ALA A 288 20.38 -15.39 18.25
C ALA A 288 19.68 -15.79 16.93
N LYS A 289 20.44 -15.87 15.83
CA LYS A 289 19.89 -16.08 14.48
C LYS A 289 19.14 -17.42 14.34
N ASP A 290 19.67 -18.48 14.94
CA ASP A 290 19.06 -19.81 14.98
C ASP A 290 17.73 -19.81 15.76
N MET A 291 17.71 -19.18 16.94
CA MET A 291 16.50 -19.03 17.75
C MET A 291 15.42 -18.22 17.03
N PHE A 292 15.81 -17.18 16.29
CA PHE A 292 14.88 -16.39 15.47
C PHE A 292 14.30 -17.23 14.32
N GLU A 293 15.14 -18.01 13.61
CA GLU A 293 14.62 -18.88 12.55
C GLU A 293 13.67 -19.96 13.08
N GLU A 294 13.93 -20.52 14.26
CA GLU A 294 13.03 -21.45 14.94
C GLU A 294 11.70 -20.76 15.32
N SER A 295 11.75 -19.52 15.80
CA SER A 295 10.53 -18.78 16.14
C SER A 295 9.68 -18.44 14.92
N LEU A 296 10.30 -18.18 13.76
CA LEU A 296 9.59 -18.07 12.48
C LEU A 296 8.89 -19.38 12.12
N ASP A 297 9.55 -20.52 12.30
CA ASP A 297 8.93 -21.83 12.03
C ASP A 297 7.74 -22.08 12.97
N LEU A 298 7.86 -21.75 14.26
CA LEU A 298 6.75 -21.86 15.21
C LEU A 298 5.56 -20.97 14.84
N ARG A 299 5.79 -19.73 14.36
CA ARG A 299 4.74 -18.83 13.89
C ARG A 299 4.05 -19.39 12.64
N ILE A 300 4.82 -19.94 11.70
CA ILE A 300 4.28 -20.60 10.51
C ILE A 300 3.42 -21.79 10.94
N SER A 301 3.93 -22.69 11.77
CA SER A 301 3.17 -23.84 12.28
C SER A 301 1.88 -23.41 12.98
N ALA A 302 1.92 -22.39 13.84
CA ALA A 302 0.74 -21.86 14.51
C ALA A 302 -0.31 -21.32 13.53
N SER A 303 0.11 -20.76 12.39
CA SER A 303 -0.79 -20.25 11.35
C SER A 303 -1.50 -21.35 10.55
N VAL A 304 -0.94 -22.58 10.52
CA VAL A 304 -1.45 -23.74 9.80
C VAL A 304 -1.67 -24.98 10.69
N ASN A 305 -1.88 -24.77 11.99
CA ASN A 305 -2.11 -25.84 12.96
C ASN A 305 -3.54 -26.41 12.85
N VAL A 306 -3.82 -27.08 11.74
CA VAL A 306 -5.10 -27.68 11.38
C VAL A 306 -4.87 -29.00 10.66
N ASP A 307 -5.82 -29.92 10.75
CA ASP A 307 -5.86 -31.04 9.82
C ASP A 307 -6.29 -30.52 8.45
N VAL A 308 -5.38 -30.62 7.48
CA VAL A 308 -5.60 -30.12 6.13
C VAL A 308 -6.69 -30.90 5.42
N GLU A 309 -6.89 -32.18 5.74
CA GLU A 309 -7.92 -33.01 5.10
C GLU A 309 -9.34 -32.65 5.55
N GLU A 310 -9.50 -32.09 6.74
CA GLU A 310 -10.81 -31.67 7.29
C GLU A 310 -11.25 -30.27 6.84
N LEU A 311 -10.40 -29.54 6.10
CA LEU A 311 -10.70 -28.18 5.66
C LEU A 311 -11.81 -28.14 4.60
N ASP A 312 -12.84 -27.34 4.89
CA ASP A 312 -14.00 -27.16 4.02
C ASP A 312 -14.11 -25.70 3.52
N TYR A 313 -14.36 -25.52 2.22
CA TYR A 313 -14.46 -24.20 1.59
C TYR A 313 -15.51 -23.27 2.21
N GLU A 314 -16.65 -23.79 2.64
CA GLU A 314 -17.74 -22.96 3.17
C GLU A 314 -17.41 -22.41 4.57
N LYS A 315 -16.65 -23.18 5.36
CA LYS A 315 -16.35 -22.85 6.76
C LYS A 315 -14.96 -22.24 6.93
N ASP A 316 -13.98 -22.78 6.22
CA ASP A 316 -12.56 -22.60 6.50
C ASP A 316 -11.83 -21.84 5.38
N ARG A 317 -12.56 -21.05 4.58
CA ARG A 317 -12.02 -20.31 3.42
C ARG A 317 -10.68 -19.61 3.69
N LYS A 318 -10.58 -18.84 4.78
CA LYS A 318 -9.34 -18.12 5.12
C LYS A 318 -8.19 -19.07 5.48
N GLN A 319 -8.50 -20.20 6.10
CA GLN A 319 -7.50 -21.19 6.48
C GLN A 319 -6.99 -21.94 5.25
N ILE A 320 -7.89 -22.28 4.31
CA ILE A 320 -7.52 -22.83 3.01
C ILE A 320 -6.61 -21.85 2.24
N GLU A 321 -6.96 -20.57 2.18
CA GLU A 321 -6.12 -19.54 1.55
C GLU A 321 -4.71 -19.49 2.16
N ARG A 322 -4.59 -19.57 3.50
CA ARG A 322 -3.30 -19.61 4.21
C ARG A 322 -2.48 -20.86 3.90
N VAL A 323 -3.10 -22.04 3.91
CA VAL A 323 -2.43 -23.31 3.62
C VAL A 323 -1.96 -23.35 2.16
N LEU A 324 -2.82 -22.97 1.22
CA LEU A 324 -2.47 -22.93 -0.20
C LEU A 324 -1.38 -21.89 -0.49
N LEU A 325 -1.42 -20.73 0.16
CA LEU A 325 -0.34 -19.74 0.05
C LEU A 325 0.98 -20.32 0.55
N LEU A 326 0.98 -20.92 1.75
CA LEU A 326 2.18 -21.54 2.30
C LEU A 326 2.71 -22.64 1.38
N PHE A 327 1.84 -23.48 0.84
CA PHE A 327 2.22 -24.54 -0.09
C PHE A 327 2.91 -24.00 -1.35
N ASN A 328 2.41 -22.90 -1.89
CA ASN A 328 3.05 -22.22 -3.04
C ASN A 328 4.40 -21.60 -2.68
N VAL A 329 4.51 -20.96 -1.52
CA VAL A 329 5.75 -20.34 -1.03
C VAL A 329 6.82 -21.40 -0.76
N GLU A 330 6.46 -22.46 -0.04
CA GLU A 330 7.38 -23.56 0.31
C GLU A 330 7.86 -24.33 -0.91
N SER A 331 6.96 -24.58 -1.87
CA SER A 331 7.32 -25.23 -3.15
C SER A 331 8.43 -24.52 -3.92
N ILE A 332 8.59 -23.20 -3.75
CA ILE A 332 9.70 -22.42 -4.32
C ILE A 332 10.88 -22.39 -3.37
N ARG A 333 10.64 -22.18 -2.06
CA ARG A 333 11.69 -22.11 -1.04
C ARG A 333 12.54 -23.38 -1.01
N ARG A 334 11.90 -24.55 -0.92
CA ARG A 334 12.54 -25.87 -0.81
C ARG A 334 13.20 -26.34 -2.11
N ASN A 335 12.88 -25.73 -3.24
CA ASN A 335 13.55 -26.05 -4.50
C ASN A 335 14.99 -25.51 -4.49
N ALA A 336 15.94 -26.34 -4.09
CA ALA A 336 17.36 -25.97 -4.01
C ALA A 336 18.02 -25.70 -5.38
N ALA A 337 17.43 -26.18 -6.48
CA ALA A 337 17.98 -25.98 -7.82
C ALA A 337 17.70 -24.57 -8.37
N LEU A 338 16.69 -23.87 -7.83
CA LEU A 338 16.30 -22.54 -8.27
C LEU A 338 16.68 -21.48 -7.23
N THR A 339 17.22 -20.36 -7.70
CA THR A 339 17.47 -19.15 -6.89
C THR A 339 16.28 -18.20 -6.85
N GLU A 340 15.21 -18.53 -7.59
CA GLU A 340 13.99 -17.74 -7.66
C GLU A 340 13.31 -17.56 -6.30
N LYS A 341 12.66 -16.41 -6.17
CA LYS A 341 11.87 -16.02 -5.00
C LYS A 341 10.39 -16.03 -5.34
N TYR A 342 9.57 -16.43 -4.37
CA TYR A 342 8.12 -16.32 -4.51
C TYR A 342 7.71 -14.86 -4.70
N PRO A 343 7.07 -14.47 -5.81
CA PRO A 343 6.88 -13.05 -6.13
C PRO A 343 5.67 -12.48 -5.37
N PHE A 344 5.89 -12.12 -4.10
CA PHE A 344 4.84 -11.56 -3.23
C PHE A 344 4.17 -10.33 -3.83
N ARG A 345 4.84 -9.57 -4.70
CA ARG A 345 4.22 -8.43 -5.41
C ARG A 345 2.95 -8.83 -6.15
N PHE A 346 2.97 -9.94 -6.88
CA PHE A 346 1.82 -10.41 -7.66
C PHE A 346 0.76 -11.02 -6.75
N HIS A 347 1.21 -11.67 -5.67
CA HIS A 347 0.30 -12.17 -4.66
C HIS A 347 -0.50 -11.03 -4.00
N LYS A 348 0.15 -9.91 -3.66
CA LYS A 348 -0.49 -8.80 -2.94
C LYS A 348 -1.19 -7.78 -3.84
N SER A 349 -0.79 -7.65 -5.11
CA SER A 349 -1.43 -6.75 -6.07
C SER A 349 -2.71 -7.33 -6.68
N THR A 350 -2.84 -8.66 -6.67
CA THR A 350 -3.97 -9.39 -7.25
C THR A 350 -4.98 -9.74 -6.16
N ALA A 351 -6.27 -9.52 -6.42
CA ALA A 351 -7.31 -10.06 -5.56
C ALA A 351 -7.43 -11.56 -5.82
N TRP A 352 -6.88 -12.39 -4.93
CA TRP A 352 -6.99 -13.85 -5.05
C TRP A 352 -8.34 -14.35 -4.56
N SER A 353 -8.76 -15.47 -5.14
CA SER A 353 -9.89 -16.26 -4.71
C SER A 353 -9.54 -17.74 -4.79
N LEU A 354 -10.23 -18.52 -3.97
CA LEU A 354 -10.24 -19.97 -4.14
C LEU A 354 -11.05 -20.30 -5.39
N GLU A 355 -10.47 -21.14 -6.23
CA GLU A 355 -11.09 -21.71 -7.41
C GLU A 355 -11.22 -23.22 -7.22
N HIS A 356 -12.39 -23.76 -7.55
CA HIS A 356 -12.63 -25.20 -7.54
C HIS A 356 -11.94 -25.83 -8.74
N ILE A 357 -11.11 -26.85 -8.54
CA ILE A 357 -10.36 -27.48 -9.64
C ILE A 357 -11.33 -28.21 -10.59
N HIS A 358 -12.28 -28.95 -10.02
CA HIS A 358 -13.44 -29.54 -10.70
C HIS A 358 -14.71 -28.72 -10.43
N ALA A 359 -15.58 -28.60 -11.45
CA ALA A 359 -16.78 -27.76 -11.40
C ALA A 359 -17.79 -28.16 -10.32
N GLN A 360 -18.48 -27.18 -9.74
CA GLN A 360 -19.62 -27.36 -8.84
C GLN A 360 -20.96 -27.31 -9.62
N ASN A 361 -21.17 -28.23 -10.57
CA ASN A 361 -22.38 -28.20 -11.42
C ASN A 361 -22.69 -26.78 -11.97
N SER A 362 -23.96 -26.47 -12.24
CA SER A 362 -24.39 -25.13 -12.68
C SER A 362 -24.71 -24.17 -11.53
N ASP A 363 -24.63 -24.60 -10.26
CA ASP A 363 -25.17 -23.86 -9.12
C ASP A 363 -24.51 -22.48 -8.87
N GLY A 364 -23.29 -22.27 -9.36
CA GLY A 364 -22.59 -20.98 -9.29
C GLY A 364 -22.96 -19.98 -10.38
N LEU A 365 -23.82 -20.32 -11.34
CA LEU A 365 -24.23 -19.43 -12.43
C LEU A 365 -25.50 -18.63 -12.10
N ASP A 366 -25.56 -17.38 -12.58
CA ASP A 366 -26.72 -16.51 -12.39
C ASP A 366 -27.94 -17.07 -13.15
N ARG A 367 -28.98 -17.41 -12.38
CA ARG A 367 -30.24 -18.01 -12.87
C ARG A 367 -31.10 -17.07 -13.71
N THR A 368 -30.67 -15.84 -13.94
CA THR A 368 -31.40 -14.85 -14.75
C THR A 368 -30.67 -14.46 -16.04
N LYS A 369 -29.38 -14.78 -16.18
CA LYS A 369 -28.53 -14.30 -17.27
C LYS A 369 -28.28 -15.36 -18.35
N LYS A 370 -29.19 -15.40 -19.34
CA LYS A 370 -29.14 -16.35 -20.46
C LYS A 370 -27.88 -16.26 -21.31
N ASP A 371 -27.31 -15.07 -21.44
CA ASP A 371 -26.07 -14.80 -22.16
C ASP A 371 -24.88 -15.60 -21.56
N ILE A 372 -24.83 -15.71 -20.23
CA ILE A 372 -23.81 -16.50 -19.53
C ILE A 372 -23.98 -17.99 -19.86
N TRP A 373 -25.21 -18.50 -19.87
CA TRP A 373 -25.50 -19.91 -20.17
C TRP A 373 -25.15 -20.27 -21.61
N LEU A 374 -25.49 -19.39 -22.56
CA LEU A 374 -25.15 -19.58 -23.96
C LEU A 374 -23.64 -19.61 -24.16
N ARG A 375 -22.91 -18.70 -23.52
CA ARG A 375 -21.44 -18.69 -23.57
C ARG A 375 -20.87 -19.98 -22.99
N TRP A 376 -21.37 -20.41 -21.82
CA TRP A 376 -20.95 -21.68 -21.21
C TRP A 376 -21.18 -22.87 -22.15
N LEU A 377 -22.36 -22.96 -22.79
CA LEU A 377 -22.66 -24.04 -23.75
C LEU A 377 -21.75 -23.97 -24.98
N GLN A 378 -21.45 -22.78 -25.50
CA GLN A 378 -20.55 -22.59 -26.64
C GLN A 378 -19.11 -23.00 -26.30
N ASP A 379 -18.62 -22.63 -25.12
CA ASP A 379 -17.27 -23.00 -24.65
C ASP A 379 -17.15 -24.53 -24.54
N HIS A 380 -18.16 -25.20 -23.95
CA HIS A 380 -18.18 -26.66 -23.83
C HIS A 380 -18.37 -27.35 -25.20
N ARG A 381 -19.16 -26.78 -26.11
CA ARG A 381 -19.29 -27.27 -27.49
C ARG A 381 -17.95 -27.22 -28.22
N SER A 382 -17.20 -26.12 -28.09
CA SER A 382 -15.87 -25.99 -28.69
C SER A 382 -14.90 -27.04 -28.10
N LEU A 383 -14.88 -27.18 -26.77
CA LEU A 383 -14.08 -28.21 -26.11
C LEU A 383 -14.39 -29.61 -26.65
N MET A 384 -15.68 -29.97 -26.68
CA MET A 384 -16.09 -31.30 -27.15
C MET A 384 -15.70 -31.53 -28.61
N ALA A 385 -15.81 -30.51 -29.47
CA ALA A 385 -15.38 -30.61 -30.86
C ALA A 385 -13.88 -30.89 -30.97
N ASP A 386 -13.04 -30.21 -30.19
CA ASP A 386 -11.60 -30.46 -30.18
C ASP A 386 -11.29 -31.87 -29.66
N LEU A 387 -11.93 -32.28 -28.56
CA LEU A 387 -11.74 -33.61 -27.98
C LEU A 387 -12.13 -34.74 -28.93
N THR A 388 -13.12 -34.55 -29.81
CA THR A 388 -13.46 -35.55 -30.83
C THR A 388 -12.33 -35.80 -31.83
N GLN A 389 -11.39 -34.85 -31.98
CA GLN A 389 -10.20 -35.00 -32.83
C GLN A 389 -9.02 -35.64 -32.07
N GLU A 390 -9.00 -35.51 -30.74
CA GLU A 390 -7.90 -35.97 -29.88
C GLU A 390 -8.12 -37.39 -29.34
N ILE A 391 -9.38 -37.81 -29.15
CA ILE A 391 -9.74 -39.10 -28.54
C ILE A 391 -9.90 -40.19 -29.61
N THR A 392 -9.42 -41.41 -29.34
CA THR A 392 -9.53 -42.55 -30.27
C THR A 392 -10.80 -43.41 -30.05
N SER A 393 -11.44 -43.32 -28.88
CA SER A 393 -12.59 -44.16 -28.52
C SER A 393 -13.89 -43.71 -29.22
N GLN A 394 -14.34 -44.46 -30.21
CA GLN A 394 -15.56 -44.14 -30.98
C GLN A 394 -16.80 -43.95 -30.11
N SER A 395 -16.96 -44.77 -29.06
CA SER A 395 -18.10 -44.67 -28.15
C SER A 395 -18.17 -43.37 -27.36
N ILE A 396 -17.02 -42.71 -27.12
CA ILE A 396 -16.94 -41.40 -26.46
C ILE A 396 -17.20 -40.31 -27.50
N ILE A 397 -16.59 -40.42 -28.69
CA ILE A 397 -16.80 -39.49 -29.81
C ILE A 397 -18.29 -39.38 -30.15
N ASP A 398 -18.99 -40.51 -30.27
CA ASP A 398 -20.43 -40.52 -30.60
C ASP A 398 -21.27 -39.81 -29.52
N ARG A 399 -20.93 -39.96 -28.23
CA ARG A 399 -21.59 -39.23 -27.14
C ARG A 399 -21.32 -37.73 -27.21
N LEU A 400 -20.06 -37.33 -27.41
CA LEU A 400 -19.68 -35.92 -27.54
C LEU A 400 -20.39 -35.27 -28.75
N MET A 401 -20.46 -35.95 -29.89
CA MET A 401 -21.18 -35.45 -31.08
C MET A 401 -22.68 -35.31 -30.84
N ALA A 402 -23.29 -36.21 -30.07
CA ALA A 402 -24.70 -36.08 -29.68
C ALA A 402 -24.93 -34.80 -28.85
N PHE A 403 -24.06 -34.52 -27.88
CA PHE A 403 -24.14 -33.28 -27.09
C PHE A 403 -23.87 -32.02 -27.93
N ILE A 404 -22.89 -32.04 -28.84
CA ILE A 404 -22.65 -30.91 -29.76
C ILE A 404 -23.90 -30.61 -30.57
N THR A 405 -24.55 -31.66 -31.10
CA THR A 405 -25.78 -31.51 -31.89
C THR A 405 -26.93 -30.96 -31.04
N GLU A 406 -27.06 -31.41 -29.79
CA GLU A 406 -28.08 -30.91 -28.86
C GLU A 406 -27.85 -29.43 -28.53
N ILE A 407 -26.60 -29.01 -28.30
CA ILE A 407 -26.22 -27.61 -28.06
C ILE A 407 -26.52 -26.75 -29.29
N ASP A 408 -26.18 -27.22 -30.50
CA ASP A 408 -26.43 -26.49 -31.76
C ASP A 408 -27.92 -26.27 -32.04
N GLN A 409 -28.79 -27.08 -31.44
CA GLN A 409 -30.25 -26.94 -31.53
C GLN A 409 -30.85 -26.04 -30.44
N VAL A 410 -30.05 -25.57 -29.48
CA VAL A 410 -30.51 -24.63 -28.44
C VAL A 410 -30.84 -23.29 -29.10
N ARG A 411 -32.09 -22.86 -28.95
CA ARG A 411 -32.55 -21.52 -29.34
C ARG A 411 -32.67 -20.66 -28.11
N GLU A 412 -32.01 -19.50 -28.11
CA GLU A 412 -31.98 -18.54 -26.99
C GLU A 412 -33.37 -18.23 -26.41
N GLU A 413 -34.34 -17.99 -27.29
CA GLU A 413 -35.73 -17.70 -26.92
C GLU A 413 -36.39 -18.80 -26.08
N LYS A 414 -35.96 -20.06 -26.26
CA LYS A 414 -36.51 -21.25 -25.60
C LYS A 414 -35.60 -21.82 -24.51
N LEU A 415 -34.49 -21.15 -24.20
CA LEU A 415 -33.58 -21.57 -23.14
C LEU A 415 -34.12 -21.07 -21.80
N THR A 416 -34.45 -22.00 -20.90
CA THR A 416 -34.79 -21.73 -19.49
C THR A 416 -33.69 -22.26 -18.58
N TRP A 417 -33.69 -21.82 -17.32
CA TRP A 417 -32.71 -22.28 -16.33
C TRP A 417 -32.76 -23.80 -16.15
N GLU A 418 -33.96 -24.38 -16.07
CA GLU A 418 -34.15 -25.81 -15.85
C GLU A 418 -33.56 -26.63 -17.00
N ARG A 419 -33.79 -26.18 -18.24
CA ARG A 419 -33.24 -26.83 -19.43
C ARG A 419 -31.73 -26.69 -19.51
N PHE A 420 -31.19 -25.53 -19.13
CA PHE A 420 -29.75 -25.33 -19.04
C PHE A 420 -29.13 -26.22 -17.95
N SER A 421 -29.70 -26.24 -16.75
CA SER A 421 -29.23 -27.03 -15.62
C SER A 421 -29.17 -28.51 -15.98
N GLU A 422 -30.25 -29.07 -16.53
CA GLU A 422 -30.31 -30.47 -16.96
C GLU A 422 -29.24 -30.79 -18.03
N LEU A 423 -29.09 -29.93 -19.03
CA LEU A 423 -28.09 -30.12 -20.09
C LEU A 423 -26.66 -30.01 -19.53
N SER A 424 -26.42 -29.05 -18.64
CA SER A 424 -25.11 -28.83 -18.02
C SER A 424 -24.70 -30.00 -17.14
N GLU A 425 -25.61 -30.55 -16.32
CA GLU A 425 -25.35 -31.74 -15.50
C GLU A 425 -25.00 -32.94 -16.38
N ARG A 426 -25.75 -33.14 -17.47
CA ARG A 426 -25.46 -34.22 -18.42
C ARG A 426 -24.10 -34.05 -19.10
N ILE A 427 -23.74 -32.83 -19.50
CA ILE A 427 -22.41 -32.53 -20.06
C ILE A 427 -21.32 -32.80 -19.02
N ILE A 428 -21.44 -32.26 -17.81
CA ILE A 428 -20.46 -32.44 -16.73
C ILE A 428 -20.29 -33.91 -16.39
N SER A 429 -21.35 -34.71 -16.38
CA SER A 429 -21.27 -36.15 -16.10
C SER A 429 -20.39 -36.94 -17.08
N VAL A 430 -20.19 -36.44 -18.30
CA VAL A 430 -19.24 -37.05 -19.26
C VAL A 430 -17.79 -36.82 -18.83
N PHE A 431 -17.55 -35.74 -18.07
CA PHE A 431 -16.25 -35.31 -17.58
C PHE A 431 -15.99 -35.68 -16.12
N THR A 432 -16.86 -36.48 -15.49
CA THR A 432 -16.72 -36.94 -14.11
C THR A 432 -16.60 -38.47 -14.09
N GLU A 433 -15.63 -39.03 -13.36
CA GLU A 433 -15.51 -40.49 -13.22
C GLU A 433 -16.67 -41.08 -12.40
N ASN A 434 -17.08 -42.32 -12.73
CA ASN A 434 -18.11 -43.04 -11.99
C ASN A 434 -17.64 -43.30 -10.54
N GLY A 435 -18.25 -42.62 -9.57
CA GLY A 435 -17.93 -42.78 -8.14
C GLY A 435 -17.42 -41.51 -7.45
N ASP A 436 -17.16 -40.43 -8.19
CA ASP A 436 -16.80 -39.09 -7.67
C ASP A 436 -18.02 -38.32 -7.11
N GLY A 437 -18.97 -39.03 -6.49
CA GLY A 437 -20.20 -38.44 -5.98
C GLY A 437 -19.91 -37.47 -4.84
N SER A 438 -20.17 -36.18 -5.08
CA SER A 438 -20.49 -35.07 -4.15
C SER A 438 -19.71 -34.83 -2.84
N GLU A 439 -19.00 -35.80 -2.27
CA GLU A 439 -18.51 -35.78 -0.89
C GLU A 439 -17.27 -34.90 -0.69
N ASP A 440 -16.51 -34.60 -1.76
CA ASP A 440 -15.24 -33.85 -1.67
C ASP A 440 -15.21 -32.54 -2.47
N ILE A 441 -16.36 -32.02 -2.93
CA ILE A 441 -16.39 -30.83 -3.80
C ILE A 441 -15.78 -29.61 -3.10
N HIS A 442 -16.06 -29.45 -1.80
CA HIS A 442 -15.62 -28.32 -0.99
C HIS A 442 -14.32 -28.58 -0.21
N SER A 443 -13.73 -29.77 -0.35
CA SER A 443 -12.45 -30.12 0.25
C SER A 443 -11.31 -29.30 -0.35
N ILE A 444 -10.28 -29.00 0.44
CA ILE A 444 -9.04 -28.36 -0.05
C ILE A 444 -8.39 -29.13 -1.21
N THR A 445 -8.63 -30.45 -1.31
CA THR A 445 -8.10 -31.29 -2.40
C THR A 445 -8.67 -30.93 -3.78
N ASN A 446 -9.76 -30.16 -3.79
CA ASN A 446 -10.39 -29.61 -4.98
C ASN A 446 -10.25 -28.08 -5.07
N MET A 447 -9.28 -27.47 -4.36
CA MET A 447 -9.09 -26.01 -4.33
C MET A 447 -7.74 -25.59 -4.90
N ALA A 448 -7.74 -24.48 -5.62
CA ALA A 448 -6.53 -23.80 -6.08
C ALA A 448 -6.62 -22.27 -5.86
N LEU A 449 -5.48 -21.60 -5.84
CA LEU A 449 -5.45 -20.13 -5.82
C LEU A 449 -5.48 -19.60 -7.25
N LEU A 450 -6.47 -18.76 -7.56
CA LEU A 450 -6.59 -18.07 -8.84
C LEU A 450 -7.04 -16.61 -8.65
N SER A 451 -6.67 -15.73 -9.58
CA SER A 451 -7.12 -14.33 -9.51
C SER A 451 -8.65 -14.26 -9.60
N GLN A 452 -9.29 -13.30 -8.92
CA GLN A 452 -10.74 -13.11 -8.99
C GLN A 452 -11.22 -12.79 -10.41
N ALA A 453 -10.41 -12.06 -11.18
CA ALA A 453 -10.71 -11.72 -12.57
C ALA A 453 -10.81 -12.99 -13.43
N ASP A 454 -9.86 -13.91 -13.28
CA ASP A 454 -9.83 -15.16 -14.04
C ASP A 454 -10.87 -16.16 -13.51
N ASN A 455 -11.04 -16.23 -12.19
CA ASN A 455 -12.00 -17.11 -11.53
C ASN A 455 -13.45 -16.82 -11.96
N THR A 456 -13.80 -15.56 -12.20
CA THR A 456 -15.15 -15.18 -12.67
C THR A 456 -15.53 -15.89 -13.98
N SER A 457 -14.55 -16.11 -14.86
CA SER A 457 -14.78 -16.79 -16.15
C SER A 457 -14.69 -18.32 -16.05
N LEU A 458 -13.99 -18.84 -15.03
CA LEU A 458 -13.65 -20.25 -14.93
C LEU A 458 -14.48 -21.02 -13.91
N SER A 459 -15.03 -20.39 -12.87
CA SER A 459 -15.60 -21.04 -11.68
C SER A 459 -16.50 -22.25 -11.96
N ASN A 460 -17.32 -22.21 -13.01
CA ASN A 460 -18.27 -23.27 -13.37
C ASN A 460 -17.86 -24.12 -14.60
N ALA A 461 -16.63 -23.99 -15.09
CA ALA A 461 -16.14 -24.75 -16.24
C ALA A 461 -15.58 -26.13 -15.83
N VAL A 462 -15.65 -27.12 -16.73
CA VAL A 462 -14.98 -28.42 -16.50
C VAL A 462 -13.46 -28.26 -16.45
N PHE A 463 -12.77 -29.20 -15.77
CA PHE A 463 -11.32 -29.15 -15.56
C PHE A 463 -10.51 -28.89 -16.84
N GLU A 464 -10.84 -29.56 -17.96
CA GLU A 464 -10.08 -29.40 -19.22
C GLU A 464 -10.19 -27.97 -19.80
N LEU A 465 -11.34 -27.30 -19.67
CA LEU A 465 -11.48 -25.89 -20.07
C LEU A 465 -10.59 -24.99 -19.20
N LYS A 466 -10.63 -25.19 -17.88
CA LYS A 466 -9.77 -24.47 -16.92
C LYS A 466 -8.29 -24.67 -17.26
N ARG A 467 -7.90 -25.92 -17.52
CA ARG A 467 -6.54 -26.29 -17.91
C ARG A 467 -6.10 -25.56 -19.18
N ARG A 468 -6.90 -25.57 -20.24
CA ARG A 468 -6.59 -24.86 -21.50
C ARG A 468 -6.41 -23.35 -21.27
N LYS A 469 -7.26 -22.75 -20.43
CA LYS A 469 -7.14 -21.34 -20.08
C LYS A 469 -5.87 -21.03 -19.29
N ILE A 470 -5.52 -21.88 -18.33
CA ILE A 470 -4.27 -21.75 -17.55
C ILE A 470 -3.04 -21.90 -18.45
N ILE A 471 -3.08 -22.79 -19.45
CA ILE A 471 -2.01 -22.93 -20.45
C ILE A 471 -1.90 -21.67 -21.33
N GLU A 472 -3.02 -21.07 -21.73
CA GLU A 472 -3.03 -19.80 -22.46
C GLU A 472 -2.40 -18.68 -21.62
N MET A 473 -2.82 -18.54 -20.35
CA MET A 473 -2.26 -17.56 -19.41
C MET A 473 -0.75 -17.74 -19.22
N ASP A 474 -0.28 -18.99 -19.07
CA ASP A 474 1.15 -19.30 -18.93
C ASP A 474 1.93 -18.94 -20.21
N LYS A 475 1.35 -19.18 -21.41
CA LYS A 475 1.93 -18.76 -22.70
C LYS A 475 2.00 -17.25 -22.87
N GLU A 476 1.02 -16.53 -22.34
CA GLU A 476 0.99 -15.06 -22.34
C GLU A 476 1.95 -14.45 -21.29
N GLY A 477 2.57 -15.28 -20.45
CA GLY A 477 3.48 -14.84 -19.39
C GLY A 477 2.78 -14.25 -18.16
N GLN A 478 1.49 -14.56 -17.98
CA GLN A 478 0.75 -14.15 -16.78
C GLN A 478 1.25 -14.90 -15.56
N TYR A 479 1.20 -14.25 -14.39
CA TYR A 479 1.61 -14.90 -13.15
C TYR A 479 0.55 -15.90 -12.67
N ILE A 480 0.95 -17.18 -12.58
CA ILE A 480 0.15 -18.26 -12.01
C ILE A 480 0.91 -18.85 -10.82
N PRO A 481 0.28 -19.01 -9.64
CA PRO A 481 0.93 -19.65 -8.50
C PRO A 481 1.46 -21.04 -8.89
N VAL A 482 2.67 -21.37 -8.45
CA VAL A 482 3.39 -22.57 -8.89
C VAL A 482 2.58 -23.85 -8.68
N CYS A 483 1.89 -23.98 -7.54
CA CYS A 483 1.08 -25.15 -7.23
C CYS A 483 -0.20 -25.19 -8.07
N THR A 484 -0.83 -24.04 -8.31
CA THR A 484 -1.98 -23.92 -9.24
C THR A 484 -1.58 -24.39 -10.64
N ARG A 485 -0.43 -23.92 -11.14
CA ARG A 485 0.09 -24.35 -12.45
C ARG A 485 0.35 -25.86 -12.47
N ARG A 486 0.95 -26.42 -11.41
CA ARG A 486 1.22 -27.87 -11.28
C ARG A 486 -0.05 -28.73 -11.25
N ILE A 487 -1.13 -28.24 -10.63
CA ILE A 487 -2.45 -28.90 -10.63
C ILE A 487 -2.94 -29.07 -12.07
N PHE A 488 -3.08 -27.96 -12.82
CA PHE A 488 -3.65 -27.99 -14.16
C PHE A 488 -2.73 -28.67 -15.19
N LEU A 489 -1.43 -28.74 -14.94
CA LEU A 489 -0.50 -29.53 -15.74
C LEU A 489 -0.34 -30.98 -15.27
N LYS A 490 -1.06 -31.40 -14.22
CA LYS A 490 -1.03 -32.76 -13.62
C LYS A 490 0.35 -33.23 -13.17
N TYR A 491 1.17 -32.33 -12.61
CA TYR A 491 2.53 -32.68 -12.17
C TYR A 491 2.58 -33.47 -10.86
N TYR A 492 1.48 -33.50 -10.09
CA TYR A 492 1.43 -34.24 -8.83
C TYR A 492 1.16 -35.74 -9.02
N ASN A 493 0.40 -36.11 -10.07
CA ASN A 493 0.14 -37.49 -10.40
C ASN A 493 1.32 -38.05 -11.22
N PRO A 494 2.03 -39.10 -10.77
CA PRO A 494 3.19 -39.64 -11.47
C PRO A 494 2.83 -40.46 -12.71
N ASN A 495 1.61 -40.99 -12.79
CA ASN A 495 1.15 -41.84 -13.88
C ASN A 495 -0.25 -41.39 -14.34
N PRO A 496 -0.42 -40.16 -14.87
CA PRO A 496 -1.71 -39.75 -15.39
C PRO A 496 -2.01 -40.62 -16.62
N ALA A 497 -3.05 -41.44 -16.55
CA ALA A 497 -3.51 -42.17 -17.74
C ALA A 497 -3.83 -41.15 -18.84
N ALA A 498 -3.53 -41.44 -20.11
CA ALA A 498 -3.81 -40.52 -21.21
C ALA A 498 -5.31 -40.13 -21.29
N SER A 499 -6.20 -41.05 -20.89
CA SER A 499 -7.63 -40.81 -20.73
C SER A 499 -8.00 -39.95 -19.52
N GLN A 500 -7.15 -39.86 -18.50
CA GLN A 500 -7.37 -39.08 -17.29
C GLN A 500 -6.84 -37.65 -17.39
N ILE A 501 -6.11 -37.27 -18.45
CA ILE A 501 -5.56 -35.90 -18.58
C ILE A 501 -6.67 -34.83 -18.55
N ALA A 502 -7.85 -35.15 -19.09
CA ALA A 502 -8.99 -34.23 -19.17
C ALA A 502 -9.81 -34.12 -17.88
N PHE A 503 -9.53 -34.93 -16.85
CA PHE A 503 -10.36 -35.04 -15.64
C PHE A 503 -9.55 -34.77 -14.37
N TRP A 504 -10.22 -34.30 -13.32
CA TRP A 504 -9.63 -34.17 -11.98
C TRP A 504 -10.25 -35.23 -11.06
N GLY A 505 -9.64 -36.41 -11.06
CA GLY A 505 -10.18 -37.60 -10.40
C GLY A 505 -9.67 -37.82 -8.98
N ARG A 506 -10.14 -38.89 -8.35
CA ARG A 506 -9.77 -39.28 -6.99
C ARG A 506 -8.26 -39.44 -6.79
N ASP A 507 -7.57 -40.10 -7.73
CA ASP A 507 -6.12 -40.31 -7.64
C ASP A 507 -5.37 -38.96 -7.67
N ASP A 508 -5.80 -38.03 -8.53
CA ASP A 508 -5.19 -36.70 -8.61
C ASP A 508 -5.32 -35.94 -7.27
N ARG A 509 -6.51 -36.01 -6.64
CA ARG A 509 -6.76 -35.41 -5.32
C ARG A 509 -5.88 -36.03 -4.23
N GLN A 510 -5.73 -37.35 -4.23
CA GLN A 510 -4.87 -38.07 -3.28
C GLN A 510 -3.39 -37.71 -3.43
N TYR A 511 -2.88 -37.66 -4.67
CA TYR A 511 -1.50 -37.24 -4.91
C TYR A 511 -1.29 -35.75 -4.57
N TYR A 512 -2.28 -34.90 -4.83
CA TYR A 512 -2.22 -33.48 -4.51
C TYR A 512 -2.12 -33.23 -3.00
N ILE A 513 -2.99 -33.86 -2.21
CA ILE A 513 -2.94 -33.71 -0.75
C ILE A 513 -1.67 -34.31 -0.15
N ALA A 514 -1.21 -35.46 -0.66
CA ALA A 514 0.04 -36.08 -0.22
C ALA A 514 1.25 -35.17 -0.50
N ALA A 515 1.29 -34.53 -1.68
CA ALA A 515 2.34 -33.57 -2.01
C ALA A 515 2.30 -32.34 -1.09
N MET A 516 1.10 -31.84 -0.78
CA MET A 516 0.91 -30.73 0.16
C MET A 516 1.41 -31.09 1.57
N LYS A 517 0.99 -32.25 2.10
CA LYS A 517 1.45 -32.76 3.41
C LYS A 517 2.97 -32.94 3.45
N ASN A 518 3.58 -33.48 2.39
CA ASN A 518 5.03 -33.65 2.32
C ASN A 518 5.79 -32.32 2.26
N GLU A 519 5.28 -31.34 1.51
CA GLU A 519 5.93 -30.04 1.37
C GLU A 519 5.84 -29.23 2.67
N LEU A 520 4.72 -29.35 3.39
CA LEU A 520 4.42 -28.63 4.62
C LEU A 520 4.68 -29.44 5.90
N ASN A 521 5.35 -30.59 5.81
CA ASN A 521 5.52 -31.54 6.90
C ASN A 521 6.17 -30.95 8.18
N ALA A 522 7.01 -29.93 8.03
CA ALA A 522 7.66 -29.23 9.13
C ALA A 522 6.70 -28.33 9.92
N TYR A 523 5.55 -27.99 9.34
CA TYR A 523 4.61 -26.99 9.85
C TYR A 523 3.26 -27.56 10.26
N LEU A 524 2.83 -28.65 9.61
CA LEU A 524 1.57 -29.30 9.91
C LEU A 524 1.63 -30.11 11.22
N PRO A 525 0.49 -30.31 11.90
CA PRO A 525 0.40 -31.23 13.02
C PRO A 525 0.92 -32.62 12.59
N GLN A 526 1.77 -33.22 13.41
CA GLN A 526 2.15 -34.62 13.21
C GLN A 526 0.96 -35.48 13.65
N ASP A 527 0.46 -36.32 12.76
CA ASP A 527 -0.50 -37.36 13.11
C ASP A 527 0.16 -38.26 14.16
N TYR A 528 -0.24 -38.11 15.43
CA TYR A 528 0.12 -39.08 16.45
C TYR A 528 -0.63 -40.37 16.11
N ASP A 529 0.03 -41.25 15.35
CA ASP A 529 -0.43 -42.61 15.14
C ASP A 529 -0.68 -43.24 16.51
N ALA A 530 -1.96 -43.44 16.84
CA ALA A 530 -2.43 -44.28 17.93
C ALA A 530 -2.20 -45.77 17.62
N ALA A 531 -0.99 -46.11 17.15
CA ALA A 531 -0.49 -47.46 16.92
C ALA A 531 0.80 -47.71 17.71
N GLY A 532 0.89 -47.14 18.92
CA GLY A 532 1.87 -47.47 19.96
C GLY A 532 1.27 -48.30 21.09
N GLY A 533 0.31 -49.17 20.79
CA GLY A 533 -0.25 -50.11 21.74
C GLY A 533 0.69 -51.30 21.97
N SER A 534 1.50 -51.21 23.03
CA SER A 534 2.09 -52.30 23.82
C SER A 534 2.32 -53.64 23.10
N ARG A 535 3.60 -53.96 22.86
CA ARG A 535 4.16 -55.28 23.15
C ARG A 535 5.65 -55.20 23.46
#